data_AF-A0A538BWW4-F1
#
_entry.id   AF-A0A538BWW4-F1
#
_cell.length_a   1.000
_cell.length_b   1.000
_cell.length_c   1.000
_cell.angle_alpha   90.00
_cell.angle_beta   90.00
_cell.angle_gamma   90.00
#
_symmetry.space_group_name_H-M   'P 1'
#
loop_
_entity.id
_entity.type
_entity.pdbx_description
1 polymer ?
#
loop_
_entity_poly.entity_id
_entity_poly.type
_entity_poly.pdbx_seq_one_letter_code
_entity_poly.pdbx_strand_id
1 'polypeptide(L)'
;MAQLTKEGTPPRLALGRLRFPEELESSFSDYYFEHSLPFARFAIVLAIVLYALFGILDLFVAPDVAGKIWVIRYAIFCPTALAVLAFTFTRWFKRAMQPTLSALATVCGLGIVAMIAVAKPSVGYLYYAGLLLVIPWAYTLLQLRFRYATRACVAIMAGYEFVALWLKPTPIEILVNNNFFFLSAVIIGAVAGYTIERGVRTDFLQRRVIEDQRAELAVHNVQLDSALQASLEEVRRKAEDLQRSRARIVTAADAERRRIERNLHDGAQQHLAALAVQLRLASTLADHDIDKAKALLDELHQQVQETSQELRSLAHGIYPPLLMDQGLAVALSAAARRSTLPATVEIDSLGRYPTEVEATVYFCCLEALQNAGKHAGEGATVTIRVGEDAGGLA
;
A
#
# COMPACT_ATOMS: atom_id res chain seq x y z
N MET A 1 20.04 15.42 3.08
CA MET A 1 18.78 14.86 2.54
C MET A 1 18.45 15.65 1.29
N ALA A 2 18.76 15.13 0.11
CA ALA A 2 18.43 15.80 -1.14
C ALA A 2 16.92 15.66 -1.35
N GLN A 3 16.19 16.77 -1.19
CA GLN A 3 14.76 16.84 -1.43
C GLN A 3 14.46 16.32 -2.84
N LEU A 4 13.61 15.30 -2.92
CA LEU A 4 12.81 15.02 -4.11
C LEU A 4 12.22 16.37 -4.55
N THR A 5 12.59 16.83 -5.74
CA THR A 5 11.98 18.00 -6.38
C THR A 5 10.46 17.82 -6.35
N LYS A 6 9.73 18.90 -6.01
CA LYS A 6 8.26 19.02 -5.83
C LYS A 6 7.37 18.38 -6.92
N GLU A 7 7.93 17.80 -7.97
CA GLU A 7 7.23 17.25 -9.14
C GLU A 7 7.40 15.73 -9.32
N GLY A 8 7.99 15.00 -8.36
CA GLY A 8 8.13 13.53 -8.48
C GLY A 8 9.00 13.08 -9.67
N THR A 9 9.67 14.01 -10.34
CA THR A 9 10.57 13.72 -11.45
C THR A 9 11.95 13.39 -10.88
N PRO A 10 12.53 12.21 -11.20
CA PRO A 10 13.85 11.88 -10.73
C PRO A 10 14.84 12.92 -11.26
N PRO A 11 15.86 13.31 -10.47
CA PRO A 11 16.89 14.24 -10.91
C PRO A 11 17.48 13.73 -12.22
N ARG A 12 17.26 14.47 -13.32
CA ARG A 12 17.77 14.09 -14.64
C ARG A 12 19.17 14.66 -14.80
N LEU A 13 20.09 13.85 -15.32
CA LEU A 13 21.36 14.36 -15.84
C LEU A 13 21.05 15.43 -16.89
N ALA A 14 21.53 16.66 -16.67
CA ALA A 14 21.42 17.73 -17.65
C ALA A 14 22.06 17.26 -18.97
N LEU A 15 21.38 17.50 -20.10
CA LEU A 15 21.89 17.13 -21.42
C LEU A 15 23.31 17.70 -21.60
N GLY A 16 24.29 16.82 -21.85
CA GLY A 16 25.66 17.19 -22.18
C GLY A 16 26.62 17.42 -21.00
N ARG A 17 26.18 17.34 -19.73
CA ARG A 17 27.09 17.44 -18.57
C ARG A 17 27.14 16.13 -17.77
N LEU A 18 28.26 15.41 -17.88
CA LEU A 18 28.60 14.25 -17.04
C LEU A 18 29.12 14.68 -15.66
N ARG A 19 28.37 15.52 -14.95
CA ARG A 19 28.72 15.95 -13.59
C ARG A 19 27.46 16.30 -12.80
N PHE A 20 27.39 15.79 -11.58
CA PHE A 20 26.34 16.13 -10.63
C PHE A 20 26.67 17.42 -9.86
N PRO A 21 25.67 18.03 -9.20
CA PRO A 21 25.91 18.98 -8.11
C PRO A 21 26.86 18.40 -7.05
N GLU A 22 27.61 19.25 -6.36
CA GLU A 22 28.75 18.85 -5.52
C GLU A 22 28.41 17.79 -4.46
N GLU A 23 27.26 17.94 -3.79
CA GLU A 23 26.77 16.98 -2.81
C GLU A 23 26.59 15.58 -3.41
N LEU A 24 25.91 15.48 -4.56
CA LEU A 24 25.64 14.23 -5.25
C LEU A 24 26.90 13.65 -5.91
N GLU A 25 27.81 14.50 -6.37
CA GLU A 25 29.07 14.08 -7.01
C GLU A 25 29.99 13.37 -6.01
N SER A 26 29.96 13.76 -4.72
CA SER A 26 30.72 13.09 -3.66
C SER A 26 30.23 11.65 -3.44
N SER A 27 28.92 11.46 -3.24
CA SER A 27 28.30 10.13 -3.09
C SER A 27 28.47 9.28 -4.35
N PHE A 28 28.35 9.88 -5.54
CA PHE A 28 28.61 9.20 -6.79
C PHE A 28 30.07 8.76 -6.91
N SER A 29 31.03 9.57 -6.44
CA SER A 29 32.45 9.21 -6.51
C SER A 29 32.76 7.96 -5.68
N ASP A 30 32.11 7.82 -4.53
CA ASP A 30 32.24 6.65 -3.67
C ASP A 30 31.60 5.42 -4.31
N TYR A 31 30.37 5.56 -4.80
CA TYR A 31 29.68 4.53 -5.56
C TYR A 31 30.49 4.03 -6.76
N TYR A 32 30.99 4.98 -7.57
CA TYR A 32 31.77 4.69 -8.75
C TYR A 32 33.05 3.93 -8.40
N PHE A 33 33.76 4.34 -7.34
CA PHE A 33 34.97 3.65 -6.88
C PHE A 33 34.68 2.18 -6.54
N GLU A 34 33.67 1.90 -5.72
CA GLU A 34 33.34 0.55 -5.28
C GLU A 34 32.92 -0.36 -6.44
N HIS A 35 32.12 0.15 -7.37
CA HIS A 35 31.66 -0.62 -8.53
C HIS A 35 32.73 -0.81 -9.61
N SER A 36 33.62 0.16 -9.81
CA SER A 36 34.60 0.13 -10.91
C SER A 36 35.93 -0.52 -10.54
N LEU A 37 36.30 -0.57 -9.26
CA LEU A 37 37.61 -1.06 -8.81
C LEU A 37 37.93 -2.51 -9.26
N PRO A 38 37.01 -3.49 -9.18
CA PRO A 38 37.30 -4.85 -9.65
C PRO A 38 37.59 -4.89 -11.16
N PHE A 39 36.81 -4.15 -11.95
CA PHE A 39 36.99 -4.06 -13.40
C PHE A 39 38.29 -3.34 -13.77
N ALA A 40 38.64 -2.26 -13.07
CA ALA A 40 39.90 -1.56 -13.27
C ALA A 40 41.11 -2.47 -12.99
N ARG A 41 41.07 -3.25 -11.90
CA ARG A 41 42.12 -4.23 -11.58
C ARG A 41 42.25 -5.30 -12.68
N PHE A 42 41.13 -5.85 -13.12
CA PHE A 42 41.10 -6.80 -14.24
C PHE A 42 41.72 -6.18 -15.51
N ALA A 43 41.34 -4.95 -15.86
CA ALA A 43 41.86 -4.25 -17.02
C ALA A 43 43.37 -3.99 -16.95
N ILE A 44 43.91 -3.69 -15.76
CA ILE A 44 45.36 -3.54 -15.54
C ILE A 44 46.08 -4.87 -15.72
N VAL A 45 45.57 -5.96 -15.11
CA VAL A 45 46.16 -7.30 -15.27
C VAL A 45 46.14 -7.73 -16.73
N LEU A 46 45.01 -7.55 -17.41
CA LEU A 46 44.88 -7.83 -18.84
C LEU A 46 45.89 -7.04 -19.66
N ALA A 47 46.07 -5.74 -19.37
CA ALA A 47 47.06 -4.92 -20.04
C ALA A 47 48.48 -5.43 -19.82
N ILE A 48 48.86 -5.79 -18.59
CA ILE A 48 50.19 -6.36 -18.28
C ILE A 48 50.43 -7.63 -19.11
N VAL A 49 49.46 -8.55 -19.11
CA VAL A 49 49.56 -9.83 -19.83
C VAL A 49 49.70 -9.60 -21.33
N LEU A 50 48.83 -8.78 -21.93
CA LEU A 50 48.88 -8.50 -23.36
C LEU A 50 50.19 -7.78 -23.74
N TYR A 51 50.62 -6.78 -22.96
CA TYR A 51 51.83 -6.02 -23.25
C TYR A 51 53.10 -6.88 -23.15
N ALA A 52 53.13 -7.83 -22.21
CA ALA A 52 54.19 -8.83 -22.09
C ALA A 52 54.14 -9.86 -23.22
N LEU A 53 52.96 -10.37 -23.58
CA LEU A 53 52.81 -11.34 -24.66
C LEU A 53 53.25 -10.77 -26.01
N PHE A 54 52.90 -9.51 -26.30
CA PHE A 54 53.40 -8.80 -27.48
C PHE A 54 54.93 -8.63 -27.48
N GLY A 55 55.59 -8.71 -26.32
CA GLY A 55 57.05 -8.74 -26.25
C GLY A 55 57.68 -9.93 -26.94
N ILE A 56 56.98 -11.08 -27.01
CA ILE A 56 57.42 -12.26 -27.76
C ILE A 56 57.39 -11.96 -29.27
N LEU A 57 56.37 -11.22 -29.72
CA LEU A 57 56.21 -10.83 -31.12
C LEU A 57 57.36 -9.91 -31.60
N ASP A 58 57.93 -9.11 -30.71
CA ASP A 58 59.05 -8.22 -31.04
C ASP A 58 60.29 -8.97 -31.55
N LEU A 59 60.50 -10.23 -31.12
CA LEU A 59 61.59 -11.08 -31.63
C LEU A 59 61.44 -11.41 -33.12
N PHE A 60 60.20 -11.50 -33.59
CA PHE A 60 59.89 -11.82 -34.98
C PHE A 60 59.78 -10.56 -35.84
N VAL A 61 59.19 -9.50 -35.28
CA VAL A 61 58.85 -8.27 -36.01
C VAL A 61 60.03 -7.28 -36.05
N ALA A 62 60.83 -7.22 -34.99
CA ALA A 62 61.87 -6.21 -34.82
C ALA A 62 63.16 -6.77 -34.16
N PRO A 63 63.75 -7.87 -34.67
CA PRO A 63 64.87 -8.56 -33.99
C PRO A 63 66.05 -7.64 -33.69
N ASP A 64 66.38 -6.71 -34.60
CA ASP A 64 67.53 -5.81 -34.48
C ASP A 64 67.43 -4.81 -33.32
N VAL A 65 66.21 -4.48 -32.88
CA VAL A 65 65.94 -3.47 -31.85
C VAL A 65 65.14 -4.02 -30.67
N ALA A 66 64.90 -5.34 -30.65
CA ALA A 66 64.09 -6.01 -29.64
C ALA A 66 64.55 -5.67 -28.21
N GLY A 67 65.86 -5.61 -27.96
CA GLY A 67 66.40 -5.21 -26.65
C GLY A 67 65.95 -3.82 -26.20
N LYS A 68 65.94 -2.82 -27.09
CA LYS A 68 65.48 -1.45 -26.76
C LYS A 68 63.97 -1.42 -26.52
N ILE A 69 63.21 -2.17 -27.32
CA ILE A 69 61.76 -2.29 -27.20
C ILE A 69 61.37 -2.98 -25.89
N TRP A 70 62.09 -4.04 -25.52
CA TRP A 70 61.91 -4.76 -24.27
C TRP A 70 62.20 -3.91 -23.03
N VAL A 71 63.13 -2.95 -23.09
CA VAL A 71 63.29 -1.96 -22.01
C VAL A 71 62.00 -1.16 -21.82
N ILE A 72 61.36 -0.71 -22.91
CA ILE A 72 60.10 0.03 -22.83
C ILE A 72 58.99 -0.84 -22.22
N ARG A 73 58.87 -2.11 -22.63
CA ARG A 73 57.85 -3.02 -22.10
C ARG A 73 58.12 -3.42 -20.65
N TYR A 74 59.25 -4.06 -20.40
CA TYR A 74 59.53 -4.80 -19.17
C TYR A 74 60.24 -3.97 -18.09
N ALA A 75 60.91 -2.88 -18.45
CA ALA A 75 61.54 -1.98 -17.47
C ALA A 75 60.72 -0.72 -17.19
N ILE A 76 59.83 -0.31 -18.10
CA ILE A 76 59.00 0.90 -17.93
C ILE A 76 57.53 0.53 -17.71
N PHE A 77 56.84 -0.01 -18.72
CA PHE A 77 55.38 -0.18 -18.65
C PHE A 77 54.96 -1.24 -17.63
N CYS A 78 55.45 -2.48 -17.73
CA CYS A 78 55.02 -3.58 -16.86
C CYS A 78 55.30 -3.29 -15.37
N PRO A 79 56.48 -2.77 -14.96
CA PRO A 79 56.70 -2.37 -13.58
C PRO A 79 55.79 -1.24 -13.12
N THR A 80 55.54 -0.24 -13.97
CA THR A 80 54.60 0.85 -13.66
C THR A 80 53.18 0.32 -13.46
N ALA A 81 52.71 -0.55 -14.35
CA ALA A 81 51.39 -1.17 -14.27
C ALA A 81 51.24 -2.06 -13.03
N LEU A 82 52.28 -2.84 -12.68
CA LEU A 82 52.32 -3.63 -11.45
C LEU A 82 52.30 -2.76 -10.19
N ALA A 83 53.06 -1.65 -10.18
CA ALA A 83 53.06 -0.70 -9.07
C ALA A 83 51.68 -0.04 -8.91
N VAL A 84 51.03 0.34 -10.02
CA VAL A 84 49.65 0.85 -9.99
C VAL A 84 48.68 -0.22 -9.51
N LEU A 85 48.82 -1.48 -9.96
CA LEU A 85 48.00 -2.60 -9.50
C LEU A 85 48.13 -2.79 -7.99
N ALA A 86 49.35 -2.82 -7.46
CA ALA A 86 49.61 -2.91 -6.02
C ALA A 86 49.01 -1.70 -5.27
N PHE A 87 49.15 -0.49 -5.83
CA PHE A 87 48.57 0.72 -5.25
C PHE A 87 47.04 0.63 -5.15
N THR A 88 46.35 -0.08 -6.05
CA THR A 88 44.89 -0.25 -5.99
C THR A 88 44.37 -0.95 -4.72
N PHE A 89 45.24 -1.64 -3.97
CA PHE A 89 44.89 -2.29 -2.70
C PHE A 89 45.04 -1.38 -1.49
N THR A 90 45.54 -0.15 -1.68
CA THR A 90 45.74 0.82 -0.61
C THR A 90 44.52 1.74 -0.45
N ARG A 91 44.34 2.29 0.76
CA ARG A 91 43.26 3.24 1.05
C ARG A 91 43.41 4.58 0.32
N TRP A 92 44.65 4.96 0.00
CA TRP A 92 44.98 6.20 -0.70
C TRP A 92 44.52 6.19 -2.16
N PHE A 93 44.39 5.02 -2.77
CA PHE A 93 43.96 4.87 -4.15
C PHE A 93 42.58 5.47 -4.41
N LYS A 94 41.66 5.43 -3.45
CA LYS A 94 40.30 6.01 -3.61
C LYS A 94 40.32 7.47 -4.07
N ARG A 95 41.22 8.28 -3.51
CA ARG A 95 41.35 9.71 -3.88
C ARG A 95 42.13 9.93 -5.17
N ALA A 96 43.10 9.05 -5.45
CA ALA A 96 44.01 9.19 -6.58
C ALA A 96 43.63 8.32 -7.81
N MET A 97 42.56 7.54 -7.75
CA MET A 97 42.21 6.53 -8.77
C MET A 97 42.25 7.09 -10.19
N GLN A 98 41.48 8.14 -10.44
CA GLN A 98 41.33 8.70 -11.79
C GLN A 98 42.63 9.28 -12.37
N PRO A 99 43.38 10.15 -11.67
CA PRO A 99 44.67 10.62 -12.17
C PRO A 99 45.71 9.48 -12.32
N THR A 100 45.75 8.51 -11.40
CA THR A 100 46.69 7.38 -11.50
C THR A 100 46.40 6.49 -12.71
N LEU A 101 45.14 6.10 -12.92
CA LEU A 101 44.74 5.29 -14.07
C LEU A 101 44.92 6.05 -15.39
N SER A 102 44.68 7.37 -15.40
CA SER A 102 44.90 8.22 -16.57
C SER A 102 46.37 8.29 -16.94
N ALA A 103 47.25 8.46 -15.94
CA ALA A 103 48.69 8.41 -16.14
C ALA A 103 49.14 7.04 -16.65
N LEU A 104 48.61 5.94 -16.11
CA LEU A 104 48.91 4.59 -16.60
C LEU A 104 48.51 4.42 -18.07
N ALA A 105 47.33 4.91 -18.47
CA ALA A 105 46.90 4.86 -19.87
C ALA A 105 47.82 5.66 -20.79
N THR A 106 48.23 6.87 -20.36
CA THR A 106 49.18 7.69 -21.11
C THR A 106 50.55 7.03 -21.23
N VAL A 107 51.09 6.43 -20.15
CA VAL A 107 52.36 5.68 -20.19
C VAL A 107 52.25 4.48 -21.13
N CYS A 108 51.11 3.77 -21.14
CA CYS A 108 50.86 2.66 -22.06
C CYS A 108 50.96 3.10 -23.53
N GLY A 109 50.20 4.14 -23.90
CA GLY A 109 50.16 4.63 -25.27
C GLY A 109 51.45 5.32 -25.72
N LEU A 110 52.04 6.18 -24.88
CA LEU A 110 53.32 6.82 -25.18
C LEU A 110 54.48 5.81 -25.22
N GLY A 111 54.39 4.70 -24.48
CA GLY A 111 55.31 3.58 -24.63
C GLY A 111 55.27 3.00 -26.05
N ILE A 112 54.07 2.83 -26.62
CA ILE A 112 53.91 2.38 -28.02
C ILE A 112 54.45 3.42 -29.00
N VAL A 113 54.16 4.71 -28.78
CA VAL A 113 54.74 5.80 -29.57
C VAL A 113 56.28 5.79 -29.53
N ALA A 114 56.88 5.54 -28.36
CA ALA A 114 58.32 5.40 -28.22
C ALA A 114 58.87 4.17 -28.97
N MET A 115 58.15 3.04 -28.98
CA MET A 115 58.51 1.87 -29.80
C MET A 115 58.50 2.21 -31.31
N ILE A 116 57.50 2.97 -31.78
CA ILE A 116 57.43 3.47 -33.16
C ILE A 116 58.65 4.35 -33.49
N ALA A 117 59.05 5.24 -32.58
CA ALA A 117 60.19 6.14 -32.78
C ALA A 117 61.54 5.41 -32.87
N VAL A 118 61.72 4.32 -32.11
CA VAL A 118 62.97 3.53 -32.06
C VAL A 118 63.05 2.51 -33.20
N ALA A 119 61.91 1.99 -33.66
CA ALA A 119 61.86 1.00 -34.74
C ALA A 119 62.28 1.57 -36.11
N LYS A 120 62.70 0.69 -37.02
CA LYS A 120 62.87 1.03 -38.43
C LYS A 120 61.51 1.42 -39.02
N PRO A 121 61.43 2.38 -39.97
CA PRO A 121 60.14 2.89 -40.47
C PRO A 121 59.16 1.81 -40.95
N SER A 122 59.63 0.80 -41.68
CA SER A 122 58.80 -0.34 -42.15
C SER A 122 58.18 -1.15 -41.01
N VAL A 123 58.88 -1.26 -39.88
CA VAL A 123 58.45 -2.01 -38.69
C VAL A 123 57.62 -1.13 -37.75
N GLY A 124 57.93 0.16 -37.67
CA GLY A 124 57.18 1.14 -36.87
C GLY A 124 55.69 1.17 -37.22
N TYR A 125 55.34 0.96 -38.49
CA TYR A 125 53.95 0.89 -38.94
C TYR A 125 53.16 -0.28 -38.34
N LEU A 126 53.82 -1.37 -37.94
CA LEU A 126 53.16 -2.52 -37.31
C LEU A 126 52.77 -2.21 -35.85
N TYR A 127 53.59 -1.42 -35.15
CA TYR A 127 53.31 -0.99 -33.78
C TYR A 127 52.15 -0.01 -33.66
N TYR A 128 51.78 0.67 -34.76
CA TYR A 128 50.61 1.54 -34.82
C TYR A 128 49.31 0.81 -34.44
N ALA A 129 49.16 -0.47 -34.83
CA ALA A 129 47.99 -1.27 -34.45
C ALA A 129 47.83 -1.40 -32.93
N GLY A 130 48.93 -1.32 -32.16
CA GLY A 130 48.91 -1.29 -30.71
C GLY A 130 48.22 -0.04 -30.15
N LEU A 131 48.36 1.12 -30.80
CA LEU A 131 47.67 2.35 -30.39
C LEU A 131 46.15 2.18 -30.51
N LEU A 132 45.68 1.50 -31.56
CA LEU A 132 44.25 1.20 -31.75
C LEU A 132 43.68 0.28 -30.67
N LEU A 133 44.51 -0.51 -29.97
CA LEU A 133 44.08 -1.33 -28.83
C LEU A 133 44.02 -0.52 -27.52
N VAL A 134 44.94 0.45 -27.34
CA VAL A 134 45.01 1.27 -26.12
C VAL A 134 43.80 2.20 -25.97
N ILE A 135 43.30 2.76 -27.09
CA ILE A 135 42.18 3.69 -27.07
C ILE A 135 40.89 3.09 -26.49
N PRO A 136 40.35 1.97 -27.03
CA PRO A 136 39.16 1.35 -26.45
C PRO A 136 39.44 0.86 -25.03
N TRP A 137 40.62 0.33 -24.74
CA TRP A 137 40.98 -0.08 -23.38
C TRP A 137 40.91 1.08 -22.37
N ALA A 138 41.41 2.27 -22.72
CA ALA A 138 41.36 3.46 -21.87
C ALA A 138 39.93 4.00 -21.67
N TYR A 139 39.10 4.00 -22.72
CA TYR A 139 37.72 4.50 -22.66
C TYR A 139 36.73 3.54 -22.02
N THR A 140 36.97 2.23 -22.07
CA THR A 140 35.96 1.22 -21.71
C THR A 140 36.38 0.33 -20.54
N LEU A 141 37.58 -0.25 -20.59
CA LEU A 141 38.00 -1.28 -19.64
C LEU A 141 38.64 -0.68 -18.39
N LEU A 142 39.45 0.37 -18.54
CA LEU A 142 40.19 0.96 -17.43
C LEU A 142 39.30 1.77 -16.46
N GLN A 143 38.01 1.93 -16.77
CA GLN A 143 37.03 2.64 -15.95
C GLN A 143 37.46 4.09 -15.60
N LEU A 144 38.02 4.78 -16.58
CA LEU A 144 38.27 6.21 -16.50
C LEU A 144 36.98 6.99 -16.72
N ARG A 145 36.78 8.07 -15.97
CA ARG A 145 35.78 9.07 -16.35
C ARG A 145 36.18 9.65 -17.70
N PHE A 146 35.18 9.97 -18.50
CA PHE A 146 35.29 10.48 -19.87
C PHE A 146 36.36 11.56 -19.98
N ARG A 147 36.35 12.56 -19.09
CA ARG A 147 37.34 13.66 -19.09
C ARG A 147 38.80 13.19 -18.96
N TYR A 148 39.07 12.14 -18.18
CA TYR A 148 40.42 11.61 -17.97
C TYR A 148 40.84 10.72 -19.14
N ALA A 149 39.93 9.88 -19.64
CA ALA A 149 40.17 9.07 -20.83
C ALA A 149 40.49 9.96 -22.05
N THR A 150 39.69 11.02 -22.28
CA THR A 150 39.92 11.95 -23.39
C THR A 150 41.27 12.65 -23.28
N ARG A 151 41.65 13.14 -22.11
CA ARG A 151 42.97 13.78 -21.90
C ARG A 151 44.12 12.82 -22.18
N ALA A 152 44.02 11.58 -21.70
CA ALA A 152 45.03 10.56 -21.95
C ALA A 152 45.15 10.25 -23.45
N CYS A 153 44.03 10.02 -24.13
CA CYS A 153 43.99 9.71 -25.56
C CYS A 153 44.50 10.87 -26.42
N VAL A 154 44.16 12.12 -26.09
CA VAL A 154 44.70 13.30 -26.78
C VAL A 154 46.21 13.41 -26.60
N ALA A 155 46.73 13.16 -25.40
CA ALA A 155 48.17 13.15 -25.17
C ALA A 155 48.90 12.07 -25.99
N ILE A 156 48.31 10.86 -26.08
CA ILE A 156 48.85 9.77 -26.90
C ILE A 156 48.83 10.14 -28.39
N MET A 157 47.72 10.69 -28.88
CA MET A 157 47.57 11.13 -30.26
C MET A 157 48.58 12.23 -30.61
N ALA A 158 48.72 13.25 -29.75
CA ALA A 158 49.71 14.30 -29.93
C ALA A 158 51.15 13.75 -29.94
N GLY A 159 51.46 12.76 -29.09
CA GLY A 159 52.74 12.08 -29.10
C GLY A 159 53.00 11.31 -30.41
N TYR A 160 51.99 10.60 -30.92
CA TYR A 160 52.10 9.90 -32.20
C TYR A 160 52.35 10.86 -33.36
N GLU A 161 51.54 11.91 -33.49
CA GLU A 161 51.72 12.93 -34.54
C GLU A 161 53.09 13.60 -34.43
N PHE A 162 53.56 13.87 -33.20
CA PHE A 162 54.88 14.43 -32.97
C PHE A 162 55.99 13.54 -33.55
N VAL A 163 55.91 12.24 -33.30
CA VAL A 163 56.88 11.29 -33.86
C VAL A 163 56.73 11.18 -35.37
N ALA A 164 55.51 11.08 -35.88
CA ALA A 164 55.22 10.81 -37.29
C ALA A 164 55.56 11.99 -38.22
N LEU A 165 55.52 13.23 -37.71
CA LEU A 165 55.80 14.43 -38.51
C LEU A 165 57.25 14.94 -38.33
N TRP A 166 57.80 14.90 -37.12
CA TRP A 166 59.09 15.55 -36.82
C TRP A 166 60.25 14.59 -36.56
N LEU A 167 60.06 13.46 -35.87
CA LEU A 167 61.18 12.54 -35.55
C LEU A 167 61.41 11.48 -36.63
N LYS A 168 60.33 10.90 -37.13
CA LYS A 168 60.31 9.82 -38.12
C LYS A 168 59.24 10.15 -39.16
N PRO A 169 59.51 11.09 -40.09
CA PRO A 169 58.58 11.51 -41.12
C PRO A 169 57.97 10.31 -41.85
N THR A 170 56.68 10.11 -41.63
CA THR A 170 55.92 9.00 -42.23
C THR A 170 55.42 9.42 -43.61
N PRO A 171 55.50 8.56 -44.64
CA PRO A 171 54.95 8.85 -45.96
C PRO A 171 53.49 9.27 -45.88
N ILE A 172 53.10 10.26 -46.68
CA ILE A 172 51.80 10.92 -46.57
C ILE A 172 50.61 9.95 -46.70
N GLU A 173 50.74 8.93 -47.54
CA GLU A 173 49.72 7.89 -47.74
C GLU A 173 49.45 7.09 -46.45
N ILE A 174 50.53 6.69 -45.77
CA ILE A 174 50.46 5.93 -44.51
C ILE A 174 49.96 6.85 -43.39
N LEU A 175 50.44 8.10 -43.35
CA LEU A 175 50.02 9.07 -42.35
C LEU A 175 48.53 9.38 -42.44
N VAL A 176 48.00 9.64 -43.64
CA VAL A 176 46.56 9.89 -43.86
C VAL A 176 45.74 8.67 -43.44
N ASN A 177 46.15 7.47 -43.85
CA ASN A 177 45.47 6.23 -43.48
C ASN A 177 45.46 6.03 -41.95
N ASN A 178 46.61 6.16 -41.30
CA ASN A 178 46.72 6.01 -39.85
C ASN A 178 45.87 7.07 -39.15
N ASN A 179 45.96 8.34 -39.51
CA ASN A 179 45.20 9.40 -38.85
C ASN A 179 43.69 9.19 -38.98
N PHE A 180 43.22 8.67 -40.12
CA PHE A 180 41.82 8.29 -40.30
C PHE A 180 41.38 7.21 -39.31
N PHE A 181 42.14 6.11 -39.18
CA PHE A 181 41.82 5.03 -38.25
C PHE A 181 41.98 5.45 -36.78
N PHE A 182 42.99 6.27 -36.47
CA PHE A 182 43.25 6.74 -35.12
C PHE A 182 42.10 7.64 -34.65
N LEU A 183 41.75 8.64 -35.47
CA LEU A 183 40.65 9.55 -35.16
C LEU A 183 39.33 8.79 -35.02
N SER A 184 39.07 7.81 -35.89
CA SER A 184 37.89 6.96 -35.82
C SER A 184 37.84 6.17 -34.50
N ALA A 185 38.95 5.54 -34.09
CA ALA A 185 39.05 4.83 -32.82
C ALA A 185 38.85 5.76 -31.62
N VAL A 186 39.38 6.99 -31.67
CA VAL A 186 39.18 8.00 -30.62
C VAL A 186 37.72 8.43 -30.54
N ILE A 187 37.05 8.66 -31.67
CA ILE A 187 35.63 9.04 -31.70
C ILE A 187 34.76 7.90 -31.17
N ILE A 188 34.94 6.67 -31.66
CA ILE A 188 34.18 5.50 -31.22
C ILE A 188 34.42 5.24 -29.73
N GLY A 189 35.69 5.28 -29.30
CA GLY A 189 36.06 5.16 -27.89
C GLY A 189 35.45 6.26 -27.02
N ALA A 190 35.47 7.51 -27.48
CA ALA A 190 34.86 8.64 -26.76
C ALA A 190 33.35 8.47 -26.59
N VAL A 191 32.64 8.06 -27.65
CA VAL A 191 31.21 7.76 -27.59
C VAL A 191 30.94 6.63 -26.60
N ALA A 192 31.70 5.53 -26.66
CA ALA A 192 31.56 4.40 -25.75
C ALA A 192 31.84 4.80 -24.28
N GLY A 193 32.92 5.54 -24.01
CA GLY A 193 33.26 6.01 -22.67
C GLY A 193 32.21 6.98 -22.13
N TYR A 194 31.67 7.86 -22.97
CA TYR A 194 30.59 8.77 -22.61
C TYR A 194 29.30 8.01 -22.27
N THR A 195 28.90 7.03 -23.08
CA THR A 195 27.68 6.25 -22.83
C THR A 195 27.80 5.37 -21.60
N ILE A 196 28.97 4.76 -21.37
CA ILE A 196 29.26 3.99 -20.15
C ILE A 196 29.19 4.88 -18.91
N GLU A 197 29.90 6.03 -18.88
CA GLU A 197 29.84 6.92 -17.72
C GLU A 197 28.42 7.46 -17.49
N ARG A 198 27.69 7.81 -18.56
CA ARG A 198 26.29 8.22 -18.47
C ARG A 198 25.40 7.12 -17.91
N GLY A 199 25.61 5.87 -18.34
CA GLY A 199 24.91 4.70 -17.86
C GLY A 199 25.11 4.50 -16.36
N VAL A 200 26.36 4.51 -15.89
CA VAL A 200 26.70 4.35 -14.46
C VAL A 200 26.13 5.50 -13.62
N ARG A 201 26.17 6.74 -14.12
CA ARG A 201 25.54 7.89 -13.45
C ARG A 201 24.02 7.75 -13.37
N THR A 202 23.38 7.21 -14.41
CA THR A 202 21.92 6.98 -14.42
C THR A 202 21.53 5.87 -13.45
N ASP A 203 22.28 4.77 -13.44
CA ASP A 203 22.08 3.66 -12.50
C ASP A 203 22.21 4.11 -11.03
N PHE A 204 23.21 4.94 -10.72
CA PHE A 204 23.34 5.56 -9.40
C PHE A 204 22.07 6.32 -8.97
N LEU A 205 21.48 7.12 -9.86
CA LEU A 205 20.26 7.86 -9.56
C LEU A 205 19.04 6.94 -9.41
N GLN A 206 18.92 5.93 -10.27
CA GLN A 206 17.83 4.95 -10.20
C GLN A 206 17.86 4.16 -8.88
N ARG A 207 19.03 3.71 -8.44
CA ARG A 207 19.20 3.02 -7.16
C ARG A 207 18.75 3.87 -5.98
N ARG A 208 19.12 5.14 -5.97
CA ARG A 208 18.73 6.07 -4.92
C ARG A 208 17.21 6.29 -4.87
N VAL A 209 16.57 6.45 -6.04
CA VAL A 209 15.10 6.56 -6.11
C VAL A 209 14.42 5.31 -5.58
N ILE A 210 14.94 4.12 -5.91
CA ILE A 210 14.40 2.85 -5.40
C ILE A 210 14.56 2.76 -3.88
N GLU A 211 15.69 3.20 -3.32
CA GLU A 211 15.93 3.23 -1.88
C GLU A 211 14.95 4.18 -1.16
N ASP A 212 14.74 5.37 -1.70
CA ASP A 212 13.79 6.34 -1.15
C ASP A 212 12.34 5.80 -1.21
N GLN A 213 11.93 5.20 -2.33
CA GLN A 213 10.61 4.56 -2.48
C GLN A 213 10.42 3.39 -1.52
N ARG A 214 11.45 2.58 -1.29
CA ARG A 214 11.40 1.47 -0.32
C ARG A 214 11.20 2.00 1.10
N ALA A 215 11.87 3.08 1.47
CA ALA A 215 11.69 3.72 2.77
C ALA A 215 10.26 4.27 2.93
N GLU A 216 9.72 4.91 1.89
CA GLU A 216 8.34 5.41 1.88
C GLU A 216 7.30 4.27 2.01
N LEU A 217 7.44 3.21 1.21
CA LEU A 217 6.57 2.03 1.27
C LEU A 217 6.63 1.35 2.64
N ALA A 218 7.80 1.30 3.28
CA ALA A 218 7.92 0.75 4.62
C ALA A 218 7.11 1.54 5.65
N VAL A 219 7.11 2.88 5.56
CA VAL A 219 6.29 3.74 6.42
C VAL A 219 4.80 3.54 6.14
N HIS A 220 4.40 3.48 4.87
CA HIS A 220 3.00 3.29 4.48
C HIS A 220 2.46 1.91 4.92
N ASN A 221 3.27 0.86 4.82
CA ASN A 221 2.89 -0.47 5.30
C ASN A 221 2.65 -0.48 6.82
N VAL A 222 3.53 0.16 7.61
CA VAL A 222 3.35 0.28 9.06
C VAL A 222 2.06 1.06 9.40
N GLN A 223 1.77 2.14 8.65
CA GLN A 223 0.53 2.89 8.82
C GLN A 223 -0.70 2.06 8.50
N LEU A 224 -0.69 1.32 7.39
CA LEU A 224 -1.80 0.47 6.97
C LEU A 224 -2.06 -0.65 7.99
N ASP A 225 -1.00 -1.29 8.48
CA ASP A 225 -1.11 -2.32 9.53
C ASP A 225 -1.72 -1.75 10.81
N SER A 226 -1.29 -0.55 11.22
CA SER A 226 -1.87 0.12 12.41
C SER A 226 -3.34 0.49 12.22
N ALA A 227 -3.72 0.99 11.04
CA ALA A 227 -5.10 1.33 10.72
C ALA A 227 -5.99 0.08 10.66
N LEU A 228 -5.48 -1.01 10.09
CA LEU A 228 -6.16 -2.30 10.06
C LEU A 228 -6.40 -2.84 11.47
N GLN A 229 -5.38 -2.80 12.34
CA GLN A 229 -5.53 -3.22 13.74
C GLN A 229 -6.58 -2.38 14.48
N ALA A 230 -6.57 -1.07 14.31
CA ALA A 230 -7.57 -0.19 14.91
C ALA A 230 -8.99 -0.50 14.43
N SER A 231 -9.17 -0.73 13.13
CA SER A 231 -10.47 -1.11 12.56
C SER A 231 -10.96 -2.47 13.07
N LEU A 232 -10.07 -3.45 13.17
CA LEU A 232 -10.39 -4.78 13.73
C LEU A 232 -10.84 -4.68 15.18
N GLU A 233 -10.18 -3.85 15.99
CA GLU A 233 -10.54 -3.63 17.39
C GLU A 233 -11.91 -2.94 17.51
N GLU A 234 -12.19 -1.96 16.65
CA GLU A 234 -13.50 -1.31 16.61
C GLU A 234 -14.62 -2.30 16.24
N VAL A 235 -14.39 -3.16 15.25
CA VAL A 235 -15.35 -4.20 14.85
C VAL A 235 -15.59 -5.21 15.98
N ARG A 236 -14.53 -5.65 16.67
CA ARG A 236 -14.65 -6.53 17.85
C ARG A 236 -15.49 -5.90 18.95
N ARG A 237 -15.19 -4.64 19.30
CA ARG A 237 -15.94 -3.90 20.31
C ARG A 237 -17.43 -3.78 19.95
N LYS A 238 -17.73 -3.43 18.70
CA LYS A 238 -19.12 -3.37 18.21
C LYS A 238 -19.82 -4.73 18.28
N ALA A 239 -19.12 -5.81 17.95
CA ALA A 239 -19.67 -7.16 18.05
C ALA A 239 -19.98 -7.55 19.51
N GLU A 240 -19.08 -7.24 20.45
CA GLU A 240 -19.30 -7.46 21.89
C GLU A 240 -20.45 -6.63 22.44
N ASP A 241 -20.57 -5.36 22.04
CA ASP A 241 -21.67 -4.49 22.43
C ASP A 241 -23.02 -5.01 21.92
N LEU A 242 -23.05 -5.49 20.67
CA LEU A 242 -24.25 -6.09 20.08
C LEU A 242 -24.63 -7.40 20.81
N GLN A 243 -23.66 -8.26 21.11
CA GLN A 243 -23.89 -9.50 21.85
C GLN A 243 -24.42 -9.21 23.26
N ARG A 244 -23.85 -8.23 23.98
CA ARG A 244 -24.33 -7.79 25.29
C ARG A 244 -25.74 -7.21 25.21
N SER A 245 -26.04 -6.41 24.18
CA SER A 245 -27.38 -5.85 23.98
C SER A 245 -28.42 -6.95 23.76
N ARG A 246 -28.13 -7.92 22.89
CA ARG A 246 -29.00 -9.09 22.64
C ARG A 246 -29.25 -9.91 23.91
N ALA A 247 -28.20 -10.17 24.69
CA ALA A 247 -28.34 -10.89 25.96
C ALA A 247 -29.27 -10.16 26.95
N ARG A 248 -29.18 -8.83 27.05
CA ARG A 248 -30.10 -8.02 27.88
C ARG A 248 -31.54 -8.11 27.39
N ILE A 249 -31.77 -8.03 26.08
CA ILE A 249 -33.12 -8.13 25.49
C ILE A 249 -33.74 -9.48 25.80
N VAL A 250 -33.01 -10.58 25.59
CA VAL A 250 -33.50 -11.94 25.90
C VAL A 250 -33.81 -12.08 27.39
N THR A 251 -32.91 -11.61 28.26
CA THR A 251 -33.12 -11.68 29.72
C THR A 251 -34.35 -10.87 30.15
N ALA A 252 -34.56 -9.68 29.58
CA ALA A 252 -35.73 -8.86 29.87
C ALA A 252 -37.02 -9.51 29.36
N ALA A 253 -37.01 -10.08 28.15
CA ALA A 253 -38.15 -10.80 27.59
C ALA A 253 -38.53 -12.03 28.42
N ASP A 254 -37.55 -12.82 28.88
CA ASP A 254 -37.79 -13.97 29.75
C ASP A 254 -38.30 -13.58 31.14
N ALA A 255 -37.86 -12.44 31.67
CA ALA A 255 -38.36 -11.90 32.94
C ALA A 255 -39.82 -11.43 32.81
N GLU A 256 -40.13 -10.72 31.72
CA GLU A 256 -41.48 -10.24 31.43
C GLU A 256 -42.45 -11.40 31.21
N ARG A 257 -42.06 -12.39 30.40
CA ARG A 257 -42.83 -13.61 30.18
C ARG A 257 -43.17 -14.32 31.50
N ARG A 258 -42.18 -14.50 32.39
CA ARG A 258 -42.40 -15.11 33.71
C ARG A 258 -43.26 -14.25 34.65
N ARG A 259 -43.29 -12.93 34.47
CA ARG A 259 -44.22 -12.06 35.21
C ARG A 259 -45.64 -12.24 34.71
N ILE A 260 -45.85 -12.27 33.39
CA ILE A 260 -47.15 -12.50 32.77
C ILE A 260 -47.70 -13.87 33.16
N GLU A 261 -46.89 -14.94 33.04
CA GLU A 261 -47.31 -16.30 33.41
C GLU A 261 -47.77 -16.38 34.88
N ARG A 262 -47.07 -15.71 35.81
CA ARG A 262 -47.47 -15.65 37.23
C ARG A 262 -48.75 -14.84 37.45
N ASN A 263 -48.85 -13.64 36.88
CA ASN A 263 -50.04 -12.81 37.00
C ASN A 263 -51.29 -13.51 36.45
N LEU A 264 -51.15 -14.23 35.32
CA LEU A 264 -52.22 -15.02 34.74
C LEU A 264 -52.62 -16.18 35.65
N HIS A 265 -51.65 -16.92 36.18
CA HIS A 265 -51.90 -18.03 37.08
C HIS A 265 -52.60 -17.57 38.37
N ASP A 266 -52.08 -16.53 39.02
CA ASP A 266 -52.62 -16.02 40.28
C ASP A 266 -54.01 -15.40 40.09
N GLY A 267 -54.22 -14.62 39.03
CA GLY A 267 -55.51 -14.04 38.69
C GLY A 267 -56.57 -15.10 38.38
N ALA A 268 -56.21 -16.11 37.58
CA ALA A 268 -57.10 -17.24 37.27
C ALA A 268 -57.51 -18.02 38.53
N GLN A 269 -56.54 -18.29 39.43
CA GLN A 269 -56.80 -19.01 40.67
C GLN A 269 -57.75 -18.25 41.61
N GLN A 270 -57.54 -16.94 41.78
CA GLN A 270 -58.41 -16.10 42.60
C GLN A 270 -59.84 -16.09 42.05
N HIS A 271 -59.99 -15.97 40.73
CA HIS A 271 -61.31 -15.93 40.10
C HIS A 271 -62.04 -17.29 40.20
N LEU A 272 -61.34 -18.40 39.97
CA LEU A 272 -61.89 -19.75 40.12
C LEU A 272 -62.30 -20.05 41.57
N ALA A 273 -61.51 -19.59 42.55
CA ALA A 273 -61.85 -19.74 43.96
C ALA A 273 -63.11 -18.95 44.32
N ALA A 274 -63.23 -17.70 43.85
CA ALA A 274 -64.43 -16.88 44.06
C ALA A 274 -65.68 -17.52 43.43
N LEU A 275 -65.56 -18.01 42.19
CA LEU A 275 -66.64 -18.68 41.49
C LEU A 275 -67.12 -19.95 42.23
N ALA A 276 -66.19 -20.75 42.75
CA ALA A 276 -66.51 -21.95 43.53
C ALA A 276 -67.30 -21.64 44.82
N VAL A 277 -67.02 -20.51 45.47
CA VAL A 277 -67.77 -20.05 46.65
C VAL A 277 -69.17 -19.59 46.26
N GLN A 278 -69.31 -18.80 45.19
CA GLN A 278 -70.61 -18.32 44.73
C GLN A 278 -71.50 -19.46 44.21
N LEU A 279 -70.93 -20.45 43.53
CA LEU A 279 -71.64 -21.68 43.13
C LEU A 279 -72.21 -22.45 44.35
N ARG A 280 -71.45 -22.54 45.44
CA ARG A 280 -71.92 -23.15 46.69
C ARG A 280 -73.08 -22.35 47.31
N LEU A 281 -73.00 -21.03 47.25
CA LEU A 281 -74.08 -20.15 47.72
C LEU A 281 -75.35 -20.34 46.88
N ALA A 282 -75.24 -20.39 45.55
CA ALA A 282 -76.35 -20.66 44.65
C ALA A 282 -76.99 -22.03 44.94
N SER A 283 -76.18 -23.07 45.18
CA SER A 283 -76.67 -24.40 45.57
C SER A 283 -77.43 -24.38 46.90
N THR A 284 -77.00 -23.58 47.88
CA THR A 284 -77.66 -23.47 49.18
C THR A 284 -78.98 -22.69 49.08
N LEU A 285 -79.00 -21.64 48.24
CA LEU A 285 -80.20 -20.85 47.97
C LEU A 285 -81.26 -21.64 47.20
N ALA A 286 -80.86 -22.58 46.33
CA ALA A 286 -81.79 -23.42 45.58
C ALA A 286 -82.71 -24.26 46.48
N ASP A 287 -82.27 -24.61 47.68
CA ASP A 287 -83.06 -25.34 48.68
C ASP A 287 -84.13 -24.47 49.37
N HIS A 288 -84.02 -23.13 49.29
CA HIS A 288 -84.83 -22.18 50.08
C HIS A 288 -85.59 -21.15 49.23
N ASP A 289 -85.01 -20.70 48.11
CA ASP A 289 -85.53 -19.65 47.23
C ASP A 289 -85.04 -19.88 45.78
N ILE A 290 -85.85 -20.58 45.00
CA ILE A 290 -85.52 -21.02 43.63
C ILE A 290 -85.32 -19.83 42.69
N ASP A 291 -86.09 -18.74 42.85
CA ASP A 291 -86.02 -17.60 41.95
C ASP A 291 -84.73 -16.79 42.17
N LYS A 292 -84.30 -16.61 43.43
CA LYS A 292 -82.99 -16.00 43.73
C LYS A 292 -81.82 -16.90 43.32
N ALA A 293 -81.95 -18.23 43.44
CA ALA A 293 -80.92 -19.16 43.01
C ALA A 293 -80.72 -19.13 41.48
N LYS A 294 -81.80 -19.03 40.71
CA LYS A 294 -81.73 -18.86 39.24
C LYS A 294 -81.05 -17.56 38.85
N ALA A 295 -81.43 -16.44 39.47
CA ALA A 295 -80.82 -15.14 39.19
C ALA A 295 -79.29 -15.15 39.47
N LEU A 296 -78.86 -15.76 40.57
CA LEU A 296 -77.44 -15.89 40.91
C LEU A 296 -76.69 -16.84 39.96
N LEU A 297 -77.33 -17.91 39.47
CA LEU A 297 -76.75 -18.80 38.46
C LEU A 297 -76.57 -18.12 37.10
N ASP A 298 -77.53 -17.28 36.70
CA ASP A 298 -77.44 -16.49 35.45
C ASP A 298 -76.30 -15.46 35.54
N GLU A 299 -76.16 -14.78 36.69
CA GLU A 299 -75.04 -13.87 36.96
C GLU A 299 -73.69 -14.59 36.93
N LEU A 300 -73.61 -15.77 37.57
CA LEU A 300 -72.41 -16.62 37.53
C LEU A 300 -72.07 -17.10 36.13
N HIS A 301 -73.08 -17.46 35.34
CA HIS A 301 -72.88 -17.87 33.94
C HIS A 301 -72.26 -16.73 33.13
N GLN A 302 -72.78 -15.51 33.29
CA GLN A 302 -72.24 -14.33 32.62
C GLN A 302 -70.80 -14.04 33.07
N GLN A 303 -70.54 -14.11 34.38
CA GLN A 303 -69.21 -13.86 34.94
C GLN A 303 -68.15 -14.89 34.47
N VAL A 304 -68.53 -16.16 34.27
CA VAL A 304 -67.66 -17.19 33.68
C VAL A 304 -67.36 -16.90 32.21
N GLN A 305 -68.35 -16.47 31.44
CA GLN A 305 -68.14 -16.14 30.02
C GLN A 305 -67.21 -14.95 29.86
N GLU A 306 -67.41 -13.89 30.65
CA GLU A 306 -66.55 -12.70 30.67
C GLU A 306 -65.12 -13.06 31.07
N THR A 307 -64.94 -13.81 32.16
CA THR A 307 -63.60 -14.25 32.62
C THR A 307 -62.91 -15.16 31.62
N SER A 308 -63.64 -16.11 31.01
CA SER A 308 -63.11 -17.00 29.96
C SER A 308 -62.65 -16.21 28.73
N GLN A 309 -63.39 -15.16 28.37
CA GLN A 309 -63.04 -14.27 27.27
C GLN A 309 -61.80 -13.42 27.61
N GLU A 310 -61.70 -12.90 28.83
CA GLU A 310 -60.51 -12.19 29.32
C GLU A 310 -59.28 -13.11 29.39
N LEU A 311 -59.42 -14.33 29.92
CA LEU A 311 -58.34 -15.30 29.99
C LEU A 311 -57.89 -15.76 28.59
N ARG A 312 -58.82 -15.95 27.65
CA ARG A 312 -58.48 -16.22 26.24
C ARG A 312 -57.78 -15.04 25.59
N SER A 313 -58.22 -13.83 25.85
CA SER A 313 -57.56 -12.60 25.39
C SER A 313 -56.16 -12.44 25.99
N LEU A 314 -55.92 -12.90 27.23
CA LEU A 314 -54.60 -12.86 27.87
C LEU A 314 -53.69 -14.02 27.41
N ALA A 315 -54.24 -15.23 27.26
CA ALA A 315 -53.50 -16.42 26.83
C ALA A 315 -53.15 -16.40 25.35
N HIS A 316 -53.99 -15.79 24.51
CA HIS A 316 -53.66 -15.44 23.12
C HIS A 316 -52.99 -14.05 23.03
N GLY A 317 -52.89 -13.37 24.17
CA GLY A 317 -52.44 -11.99 24.31
C GLY A 317 -50.92 -11.87 24.33
N ILE A 318 -50.32 -12.02 23.16
CA ILE A 318 -49.42 -10.95 22.70
C ILE A 318 -50.09 -10.14 21.57
N TYR A 319 -51.22 -10.58 21.01
CA TYR A 319 -51.95 -9.82 19.97
C TYR A 319 -53.48 -9.83 20.13
N PRO A 320 -54.17 -8.68 19.98
CA PRO A 320 -55.63 -8.64 19.90
C PRO A 320 -56.10 -9.36 18.62
N PRO A 321 -56.94 -10.41 18.69
CA PRO A 321 -57.42 -11.14 17.50
C PRO A 321 -58.13 -10.23 16.49
N LEU A 322 -58.88 -9.24 16.97
CA LEU A 322 -59.56 -8.25 16.12
C LEU A 322 -58.57 -7.42 15.26
N LEU A 323 -57.38 -7.12 15.80
CA LEU A 323 -56.34 -6.39 15.10
C LEU A 323 -55.72 -7.24 13.98
N MET A 324 -55.54 -8.54 14.24
CA MET A 324 -55.04 -9.48 13.23
C MET A 324 -56.05 -9.69 12.10
N ASP A 325 -57.33 -9.89 12.42
CA ASP A 325 -58.32 -10.30 11.42
C ASP A 325 -58.91 -9.12 10.65
N GLN A 326 -59.06 -7.95 11.29
CA GLN A 326 -59.85 -6.83 10.76
C GLN A 326 -59.09 -5.49 10.76
N GLY A 327 -57.85 -5.47 11.25
CA GLY A 327 -56.98 -4.30 11.20
C GLY A 327 -57.26 -3.22 12.25
N LEU A 328 -56.36 -2.24 12.26
CA LEU A 328 -56.25 -1.21 13.28
C LEU A 328 -57.55 -0.42 13.47
N ALA A 329 -58.21 -0.07 12.35
CA ALA A 329 -59.42 0.74 12.38
C ALA A 329 -60.58 0.07 13.13
N VAL A 330 -60.80 -1.22 12.86
CA VAL A 330 -61.87 -1.98 13.51
C VAL A 330 -61.52 -2.27 14.96
N ALA A 331 -60.26 -2.61 15.24
CA ALA A 331 -59.79 -2.87 16.59
C ALA A 331 -59.94 -1.64 17.51
N LEU A 332 -59.53 -0.45 17.06
CA LEU A 332 -59.66 0.80 17.83
C LEU A 332 -61.11 1.22 18.01
N SER A 333 -61.94 1.09 16.97
CA SER A 333 -63.38 1.37 17.07
C SER A 333 -64.06 0.48 18.10
N ALA A 334 -63.69 -0.81 18.14
CA ALA A 334 -64.19 -1.74 19.14
C ALA A 334 -63.70 -1.40 20.56
N ALA A 335 -62.46 -0.92 20.71
CA ALA A 335 -61.92 -0.48 21.99
C ALA A 335 -62.63 0.78 22.50
N ALA A 336 -62.86 1.78 21.64
CA ALA A 336 -63.55 3.01 22.00
C ALA A 336 -64.99 2.78 22.47
N ARG A 337 -65.72 1.82 21.86
CA ARG A 337 -67.07 1.44 22.32
C ARG A 337 -67.12 0.86 23.73
N ARG A 338 -66.00 0.32 24.22
CA ARG A 338 -65.87 -0.25 25.57
C ARG A 338 -65.25 0.73 26.57
N SER A 339 -64.90 1.95 26.12
CA SER A 339 -64.35 2.99 26.99
C SER A 339 -65.39 3.44 28.02
N THR A 340 -64.94 3.75 29.23
CA THR A 340 -65.79 4.34 30.29
C THR A 340 -66.13 5.81 30.01
N LEU A 341 -65.36 6.48 29.15
CA LEU A 341 -65.64 7.82 28.64
C LEU A 341 -66.21 7.75 27.22
N PRO A 342 -67.10 8.69 26.81
CA PRO A 342 -67.52 8.84 25.43
C PRO A 342 -66.29 9.04 24.53
N ALA A 343 -66.02 8.05 23.67
CA ALA A 343 -64.84 8.02 22.82
C ALA A 343 -65.21 7.94 21.33
N THR A 344 -64.64 8.84 20.53
CA THR A 344 -64.80 8.89 19.07
C THR A 344 -63.50 8.49 18.39
N VAL A 345 -63.59 7.66 17.36
CA VAL A 345 -62.44 7.21 16.57
C VAL A 345 -62.60 7.74 15.16
N GLU A 346 -61.66 8.58 14.74
CA GLU A 346 -61.56 9.20 13.42
C GLU A 346 -60.34 8.60 12.74
N ILE A 347 -60.56 7.76 11.73
CA ILE A 347 -59.47 7.08 11.02
C ILE A 347 -59.68 7.34 9.54
N ASP A 348 -58.68 7.96 8.92
CA ASP A 348 -58.63 8.14 7.46
C ASP A 348 -58.42 6.77 6.78
N SER A 349 -58.52 6.67 5.45
CA SER A 349 -58.42 5.40 4.74
C SER A 349 -57.01 4.78 4.85
N LEU A 350 -56.75 4.06 5.93
CA LEU A 350 -55.50 3.34 6.20
C LEU A 350 -55.51 1.98 5.53
N GLY A 351 -54.39 1.64 4.88
CA GLY A 351 -54.09 0.27 4.46
C GLY A 351 -53.67 -0.62 5.63
N ARG A 352 -53.23 -1.84 5.32
CA ARG A 352 -52.59 -2.73 6.31
C ARG A 352 -51.12 -2.39 6.45
N TYR A 353 -50.66 -2.25 7.69
CA TYR A 353 -49.26 -2.01 8.02
C TYR A 353 -48.62 -3.27 8.60
N PRO A 354 -47.27 -3.32 8.69
CA PRO A 354 -46.60 -4.40 9.41
C PRO A 354 -47.20 -4.57 10.79
N THR A 355 -47.44 -5.83 11.15
CA THR A 355 -48.19 -6.22 12.34
C THR A 355 -47.67 -5.49 13.57
N GLU A 356 -46.34 -5.38 13.75
CA GLU A 356 -45.71 -4.71 14.90
C GLU A 356 -46.09 -3.22 15.02
N VAL A 357 -46.25 -2.54 13.89
CA VAL A 357 -46.62 -1.11 13.86
C VAL A 357 -48.08 -0.95 14.28
N GLU A 358 -48.98 -1.76 13.72
CA GLU A 358 -50.41 -1.71 14.08
C GLU A 358 -50.64 -2.00 15.57
N ALA A 359 -49.93 -2.98 16.16
CA ALA A 359 -50.05 -3.24 17.60
C ALA A 359 -49.48 -2.13 18.46
N THR A 360 -48.36 -1.55 18.08
CA THR A 360 -47.77 -0.44 18.83
C THR A 360 -48.75 0.71 18.93
N VAL A 361 -49.36 1.11 17.80
CA VAL A 361 -50.38 2.17 17.78
C VAL A 361 -51.61 1.76 18.59
N TYR A 362 -52.11 0.53 18.39
CA TYR A 362 -53.27 0.01 19.11
C TYR A 362 -53.09 0.05 20.64
N PHE A 363 -51.97 -0.45 21.16
CA PHE A 363 -51.71 -0.49 22.59
C PHE A 363 -51.45 0.91 23.17
N CYS A 364 -50.77 1.80 22.45
CA CYS A 364 -50.62 3.19 22.85
C CYS A 364 -51.98 3.90 23.01
N CYS A 365 -52.88 3.74 22.03
CA CYS A 365 -54.22 4.33 22.10
C CYS A 365 -55.07 3.70 23.22
N LEU A 366 -54.95 2.39 23.45
CA LEU A 366 -55.66 1.70 24.52
C LEU A 366 -55.22 2.19 25.91
N GLU A 367 -53.92 2.35 26.13
CA GLU A 367 -53.36 2.91 27.37
C GLU A 367 -53.79 4.37 27.56
N ALA A 368 -53.80 5.16 26.48
CA ALA A 368 -54.29 6.54 26.52
C ALA A 368 -55.77 6.62 26.92
N LEU A 369 -56.63 5.74 26.38
CA LEU A 369 -58.05 5.64 26.76
C LEU A 369 -58.21 5.27 28.23
N GLN A 370 -57.44 4.30 28.72
CA GLN A 370 -57.49 3.88 30.12
C GLN A 370 -57.05 4.99 31.08
N ASN A 371 -55.97 5.71 30.73
CA ASN A 371 -55.48 6.83 31.53
C ASN A 371 -56.46 8.00 31.53
N ALA A 372 -57.08 8.31 30.39
CA ALA A 372 -58.16 9.29 30.33
C ALA A 372 -59.33 8.88 31.24
N GLY A 373 -59.78 7.63 31.18
CA GLY A 373 -60.86 7.12 32.03
C GLY A 373 -60.59 7.21 33.53
N LYS A 374 -59.33 7.09 33.96
CA LYS A 374 -58.93 7.19 35.37
C LYS A 374 -58.74 8.63 35.85
N HIS A 375 -58.35 9.55 34.96
CA HIS A 375 -57.78 10.84 35.37
C HIS A 375 -58.48 12.07 34.78
N ALA A 376 -59.33 11.96 33.75
CA ALA A 376 -59.86 13.12 33.02
C ALA A 376 -61.01 13.86 33.72
N GLY A 377 -61.65 13.26 34.73
CA GLY A 377 -62.77 13.85 35.49
C GLY A 377 -64.16 13.61 34.86
N GLU A 378 -65.23 14.03 35.57
CA GLU A 378 -66.61 13.87 35.10
C GLU A 378 -66.89 14.74 33.86
N GLY A 379 -67.49 14.13 32.83
CA GLY A 379 -67.89 14.81 31.59
C GLY A 379 -66.81 14.87 30.50
N ALA A 380 -65.64 14.27 30.72
CA ALA A 380 -64.58 14.22 29.71
C ALA A 380 -64.94 13.35 28.50
N THR A 381 -64.46 13.73 27.31
CA THR A 381 -64.59 12.96 26.07
C THR A 381 -63.20 12.73 25.45
N VAL A 382 -63.06 11.66 24.67
CA VAL A 382 -61.79 11.30 24.03
C VAL A 382 -61.99 11.19 22.52
N THR A 383 -61.10 11.80 21.74
CA THR A 383 -61.05 11.61 20.29
C THR A 383 -59.71 11.00 19.91
N ILE A 384 -59.74 9.84 19.24
CA ILE A 384 -58.55 9.21 18.65
C ILE A 384 -58.57 9.52 17.17
N ARG A 385 -57.53 10.19 16.68
CA ARG A 385 -57.26 10.36 15.25
C ARG A 385 -56.08 9.51 14.86
N VAL A 386 -56.23 8.71 13.81
CA VAL A 386 -55.11 7.99 13.20
C VAL A 386 -55.07 8.33 11.73
N GLY A 387 -53.94 8.87 11.29
CA GLY A 387 -53.68 9.24 9.91
C GLY A 387 -52.35 8.69 9.41
N GLU A 388 -52.01 9.04 8.17
CA GLU A 388 -50.70 8.75 7.60
C GLU A 388 -49.92 10.06 7.47
N ASP A 389 -48.72 10.12 8.05
CA ASP A 389 -47.80 11.24 7.91
C ASP A 389 -46.42 10.73 7.46
N ALA A 390 -45.90 11.31 6.38
CA ALA A 390 -44.62 10.96 5.75
C ALA A 390 -44.38 9.44 5.51
N GLY A 391 -45.43 8.66 5.26
CA GLY A 391 -45.37 7.21 5.02
C GLY A 391 -45.33 6.34 6.30
N GLY A 392 -45.63 6.92 7.46
CA GLY A 392 -45.86 6.21 8.72
C GLY A 392 -47.25 6.48 9.30
N LEU A 393 -47.70 5.61 10.21
CA LEU A 393 -48.92 5.81 11.00
C LEU A 393 -48.68 6.89 12.06
N ALA A 394 -49.54 7.89 12.13
CA ALA A 394 -49.46 9.03 13.07
C ALA A 394 -50.75 9.19 13.88
#